data_AF-A0A091PHU1-F1
#
_entry.id   AF-A0A091PHU1-F1
#
_cell.length_a   1.000
_cell.length_b   1.000
_cell.length_c   1.000
_cell.angle_alpha   90.00
_cell.angle_beta   90.00
_cell.angle_gamma   90.00
#
_symmetry.space_group_name_H-M   'P 1'
#
loop_
_entity.id
_entity.type
_entity.pdbx_description
1 polymer ?
#
loop_
_entity_poly.entity_id
_entity_poly.type
_entity_poly.pdbx_seq_one_letter_code
_entity_poly.pdbx_strand_id
1 'polypeptide(L)' 'GYHFPEWAYKTESSPGSRQIQLWHFILELLQKEEFRHVIAWQQGEYGEFVIKDPDEVARLWGRRKCKPQMNYDKLSRALR' A
#
# COMPACT_ATOMS: atom_id res chain seq x y z
N GLY A 1 17.16 -5.14 -12.83
CA GLY A 1 15.83 -5.58 -12.37
C GLY A 1 15.88 -5.67 -10.86
N TYR A 2 14.94 -5.06 -10.15
CA TYR A 2 14.92 -5.09 -8.70
C TYR A 2 14.58 -6.52 -8.22
N HIS A 3 15.52 -7.17 -7.54
CA HIS A 3 15.34 -8.49 -6.95
C HIS A 3 15.00 -8.32 -5.48
N PHE A 4 13.74 -8.57 -5.13
CA PHE A 4 13.30 -8.52 -3.74
C PHE A 4 13.55 -9.86 -3.04
N PRO A 5 13.81 -9.87 -1.72
CA PRO A 5 14.06 -11.09 -0.96
C PRO A 5 12.84 -12.04 -0.91
N GLU A 6 13.09 -13.35 -0.84
CA GLU A 6 12.10 -14.46 -0.86
C GLU A 6 10.87 -14.27 0.05
N TRP A 7 11.03 -13.63 1.22
CA TRP A 7 9.90 -13.36 2.13
C TRP A 7 8.83 -12.45 1.50
N ALA A 8 9.19 -11.67 0.47
CA ALA A 8 8.27 -10.85 -0.31
C ALA A 8 7.37 -11.69 -1.25
N TYR A 9 7.79 -12.91 -1.61
CA TYR A 9 7.06 -13.77 -2.57
C TYR A 9 6.24 -14.87 -1.93
N LYS A 10 6.17 -14.97 -0.59
CA LYS A 10 5.29 -15.96 0.07
C LYS A 10 3.85 -15.82 -0.45
N THR A 11 3.19 -16.93 -0.74
CA THR A 11 1.81 -16.97 -1.28
C THR A 11 0.79 -16.24 -0.41
N GLU A 12 1.07 -16.16 0.90
CA GLU A 12 0.30 -15.36 1.87
C GLU A 12 0.51 -13.84 1.69
N SER A 13 1.68 -13.43 1.22
CA SER A 13 2.06 -12.05 0.88
C SER A 13 1.61 -11.62 -0.52
N SER A 14 1.12 -12.56 -1.34
CA SER A 14 0.87 -12.30 -2.76
C SER A 14 -0.12 -11.16 -3.01
N PRO A 15 0.08 -10.39 -4.09
CA PRO A 15 -0.87 -9.39 -4.54
C PRO A 15 -2.28 -9.98 -4.71
N GLY A 16 -3.23 -9.48 -3.91
CA GLY A 16 -4.61 -9.97 -3.86
C GLY A 16 -4.96 -10.87 -2.67
N SER A 17 -3.98 -11.31 -1.88
CA SER A 17 -4.21 -12.06 -0.64
C SER A 17 -4.82 -11.18 0.46
N ARG A 18 -5.70 -11.75 1.30
CA ARG A 18 -6.18 -11.10 2.54
C ARG A 18 -5.09 -11.02 3.63
N GLN A 19 -4.01 -11.79 3.50
CA GLN A 19 -2.84 -11.75 4.39
C GLN A 19 -1.77 -10.74 3.95
N ILE A 20 -1.96 -10.02 2.84
CA ILE A 20 -1.05 -8.97 2.38
C ILE A 20 -0.69 -8.00 3.52
N GLN A 21 0.57 -7.58 3.55
CA GLN A 21 1.12 -6.61 4.50
C GLN A 21 0.92 -5.18 3.98
N LEU A 22 0.88 -4.21 4.87
CA LEU A 22 0.58 -2.81 4.50
C LEU A 22 1.62 -2.27 3.51
N TRP A 23 2.91 -2.53 3.72
CA TRP A 23 3.96 -2.02 2.84
C TRP A 23 3.89 -2.62 1.43
N HIS A 24 3.57 -3.91 1.27
CA HIS A 24 3.32 -4.52 -0.04
C HIS A 24 2.15 -3.85 -0.76
N PHE A 25 1.07 -3.58 -0.03
CA PHE A 25 -0.09 -2.88 -0.57
C PHE A 25 0.23 -1.44 -0.99
N ILE A 26 1.02 -0.71 -0.20
CA ILE A 26 1.48 0.65 -0.56
C ILE A 26 2.31 0.62 -1.84
N LEU A 27 3.26 -0.32 -1.95
CA LEU A 27 4.05 -0.50 -3.17
C LEU A 27 3.21 -0.88 -4.39
N GLU A 28 2.15 -1.66 -4.22
CA GLU A 28 1.21 -1.96 -5.31
C GLU A 28 0.47 -0.71 -5.79
N LEU A 29 -0.02 0.13 -4.88
CA LEU A 29 -0.71 1.36 -5.26
C LEU A 29 0.24 2.30 -6.00
N LEU A 30 1.48 2.43 -5.51
CA LEU A 30 2.51 3.28 -6.10
C LEU A 30 2.95 2.85 -7.51
N GLN A 31 2.77 1.58 -7.88
CA GLN A 31 3.11 1.06 -9.21
C GLN A 31 2.04 1.32 -10.27
N LYS A 32 0.81 1.66 -9.85
CA LYS A 32 -0.33 1.75 -10.76
C LYS A 32 -0.70 3.20 -11.03
N GLU A 33 -0.72 3.57 -12.31
CA GLU A 33 -1.04 4.94 -12.72
C GLU A 33 -2.44 5.38 -12.30
N GLU A 34 -3.40 4.44 -12.25
CA GLU A 34 -4.77 4.69 -11.79
C GLU A 34 -4.82 5.29 -10.38
N PHE A 35 -3.83 5.02 -9.52
CA PHE A 35 -3.78 5.51 -8.14
C PHE A 35 -2.85 6.69 -7.94
N ARG A 36 -2.25 7.27 -8.99
CA ARG A 36 -1.31 8.41 -8.88
C ARG A 36 -1.94 9.66 -8.23
N HIS A 37 -3.26 9.79 -8.29
CA HIS A 37 -4.02 10.86 -7.63
C HIS A 37 -4.26 10.60 -6.13
N VAL A 38 -4.13 9.35 -5.69
CA VAL A 38 -4.32 8.89 -4.30
C VAL A 38 -2.99 8.82 -3.56
N ILE A 39 -1.97 8.23 -4.20
CA ILE A 39 -0.63 8.04 -3.65
C ILE A 39 0.39 8.04 -4.79
N ALA A 40 1.54 8.68 -4.58
CA ALA A 40 2.58 8.75 -5.62
C ALA A 40 3.98 8.84 -5.03
N TRP A 41 4.97 8.38 -5.78
CA TRP A 41 6.37 8.65 -5.49
C TRP A 41 6.65 10.14 -5.53
N GLN A 42 7.46 10.61 -4.60
CA GLN A 42 7.99 11.97 -4.62
C GLN A 42 9.07 12.06 -5.70
N GLN A 43 9.03 13.11 -6.50
CA GLN A 43 9.98 13.27 -7.60
C GLN A 43 11.35 13.65 -7.04
N GLY A 44 12.38 12.85 -7.36
CA GLY A 44 13.76 13.15 -7.00
C GLY A 44 14.27 12.49 -5.71
N GLU A 45 13.42 11.81 -4.94
CA GLU A 45 13.83 11.11 -3.71
C GLU A 45 13.47 9.62 -3.77
N TYR A 46 14.49 8.76 -3.59
CA TYR A 46 14.29 7.31 -3.63
C TYR A 46 13.59 6.82 -2.37
N GLY A 47 12.46 6.14 -2.53
CA GLY A 47 11.72 5.55 -1.42
C GLY A 47 10.80 6.52 -0.67
N GLU A 48 10.79 7.80 -1.03
CA GLU A 48 9.85 8.78 -0.48
C GLU A 48 8.58 8.83 -1.33
N PHE A 49 7.43 8.77 -0.66
CA PHE A 49 6.13 8.86 -1.30
C PHE A 49 5.21 9.79 -0.53
N VAL A 50 4.23 10.35 -1.24
CA VAL A 50 3.19 11.19 -0.68
C VAL A 50 1.84 10.49 -0.81
N ILE A 51 1.09 10.48 0.30
CA ILE A 51 -0.33 10.13 0.31
C ILE A 51 -1.11 11.42 0.06
N LYS A 52 -1.76 11.50 -1.10
CA LYS A 52 -2.55 12.66 -1.54
C LYS A 52 -4.00 12.58 -1.08
N ASP A 53 -4.55 11.36 -1.05
CA ASP A 53 -5.89 11.07 -0.55
C ASP A 53 -5.81 10.00 0.55
N PRO A 54 -5.69 10.40 1.82
CA PRO A 54 -5.57 9.49 2.96
C PRO A 54 -6.78 8.59 3.15
N ASP A 55 -7.99 9.11 2.90
CA ASP A 55 -9.24 8.39 3.08
C ASP A 55 -9.40 7.30 2.02
N GLU A 56 -9.04 7.60 0.76
CA GLU A 56 -9.08 6.62 -0.32
C GLU A 56 -8.05 5.50 -0.12
N VAL A 57 -6.82 5.82 0.34
CA VAL A 57 -5.83 4.79 0.72
C VAL A 57 -6.40 3.88 1.82
N ALA A 58 -7.02 4.45 2.85
CA ALA A 58 -7.61 3.68 3.94
C ALA A 58 -8.79 2.82 3.47
N ARG A 59 -9.64 3.34 2.58
CA ARG A 59 -10.77 2.62 2.00
C ARG A 59 -10.30 1.43 1.16
N LEU A 60 -9.29 1.64 0.30
CA LEU A 60 -8.69 0.58 -0.51
C LEU A 60 -8.03 -0.49 0.35
N TRP A 61 -7.35 -0.09 1.43
CA TRP A 61 -6.78 -1.03 2.40
C TRP A 61 -7.85 -1.83 3.15
N GLY A 62 -8.90 -1.15 3.60
CA GLY A 62 -10.07 -1.77 4.23
C GLY A 62 -10.73 -2.80 3.32
N ARG A 63 -10.93 -2.46 2.04
CA ARG A 63 -11.43 -3.39 1.02
C ARG A 63 -10.52 -4.61 0.88
N ARG A 64 -9.20 -4.40 0.77
CA ARG A 64 -8.21 -5.49 0.60
C ARG A 64 -8.20 -6.47 1.78
N LYS A 65 -8.37 -5.98 3.00
CA LYS A 65 -8.35 -6.79 4.23
C LYS A 65 -9.75 -7.21 4.72
N CYS A 66 -10.80 -6.90 3.97
CA CYS A 66 -12.20 -7.07 4.39
C CYS A 66 -12.52 -6.43 5.76
N LYS A 67 -11.98 -5.24 6.01
CA LYS A 67 -12.20 -4.43 7.22
C LYS A 67 -12.98 -3.17 6.86
N PRO A 68 -14.33 -3.16 6.89
CA PRO A 68 -15.14 -2.03 6.47
C PRO A 68 -14.99 -0.79 7.36
N GLN A 69 -14.50 -0.97 8.59
CA GLN A 69 -14.27 0.09 9.58
C GLN A 69 -12.83 0.66 9.53
N MET A 70 -12.11 0.43 8.43
CA MET A 70 -10.78 0.99 8.22
C MET A 70 -10.88 2.50 7.95
N ASN A 71 -9.96 3.27 8.53
CA ASN A 71 -9.81 4.70 8.30
C ASN A 71 -8.32 5.06 8.35
N TYR A 72 -8.00 6.31 7.99
CA TYR A 72 -6.60 6.73 7.91
C TYR A 72 -5.90 6.74 9.27
N ASP A 73 -6.58 7.08 10.37
CA ASP A 73 -5.99 7.05 11.72
C ASP A 73 -5.47 5.65 12.10
N LYS A 74 -6.27 4.62 11.80
CA LYS A 74 -5.90 3.22 12.05
C LYS A 74 -4.77 2.78 11.12
N LEU A 75 -4.83 3.16 9.85
CA LEU A 75 -3.82 2.83 8.85
C LEU A 75 -2.48 3.49 9.18
N SER A 76 -2.47 4.78 9.47
CA SER A 76 -1.27 5.55 9.83
C SER A 76 -0.62 5.09 11.13
N ARG A 77 -1.37 4.45 12.04
CA ARG A 77 -0.78 3.77 13.20
C ARG A 77 0.04 2.54 12.80
N ALA A 78 -0.37 1.81 11.77
CA ALA A 78 0.36 0.66 11.25
C ALA A 78 1.53 1.02 10.31
N LEU A 79 1.63 2.28 9.89
CA LEU A 79 2.78 2.83 9.15
C LEU A 79 3.92 3.31 10.06
N ARG A 80 3.64 3.50 11.36
CA ARG A 80 4.61 3.92 12.39
C ARG A 80 5.30 2.71 12.99
#